data_AF-A0A2N2K8Q5-F1
#
_entry.id   AF-A0A2N2K8Q5-F1
#
_cell.length_a   1.000
_cell.length_b   1.000
_cell.length_c   1.000
_cell.angle_alpha   90.00
_cell.angle_beta   90.00
_cell.angle_gamma   90.00
#
_symmetry.space_group_name_H-M   'P 1'
#
loop_
_entity.id
_entity.type
_entity.pdbx_description
1 polymer ?
#
loop_
_entity_poly.entity_id
_entity_poly.type
_entity_poly.pdbx_seq_one_letter_code
_entity_poly.pdbx_strand_id
1 'polypeptide(L)'
;MSRNFPVMIILICLFLLYPQSIYSSSDKEDEKLREQCRIQSEERFKETYGNEITINEEGSGVNSYQKHYNKKLKKCFVVFTTNDFTQNKIKRTQKFLFSLDDNKEYGFFQSNGTFFCKVMKRKCKSEDEWDLLVKPYLEE
;
A
#
# COMPACT_ATOMS: atom_id res chain seq x y z
N MET A 1 34.16 -68.08 -10.69
CA MET A 1 34.84 -66.82 -11.09
C MET A 1 33.83 -65.92 -11.78
N SER A 2 33.68 -64.70 -11.24
CA SER A 2 33.28 -63.40 -11.86
C SER A 2 32.36 -63.34 -13.10
N ARG A 3 31.52 -62.32 -13.32
CA ARG A 3 30.98 -61.16 -12.58
C ARG A 3 29.98 -60.50 -13.54
N ASN A 4 28.79 -60.15 -13.04
CA ASN A 4 28.06 -58.88 -13.21
C ASN A 4 27.84 -58.26 -14.60
N PHE A 5 26.56 -58.05 -14.95
CA PHE A 5 25.89 -56.81 -15.47
C PHE A 5 24.40 -57.18 -15.67
N PRO A 6 23.37 -56.34 -15.42
CA PRO A 6 23.36 -54.88 -15.32
C PRO A 6 22.59 -54.33 -14.09
N VAL A 7 23.22 -53.51 -13.25
CA VAL A 7 22.54 -52.71 -12.20
C VAL A 7 22.56 -51.24 -12.60
N MET A 8 22.05 -50.95 -13.81
CA MET A 8 22.03 -49.58 -14.34
C MET A 8 20.65 -49.24 -14.93
N ILE A 9 19.57 -49.63 -14.24
CA ILE A 9 18.20 -49.20 -14.61
C ILE A 9 17.39 -48.72 -13.38
N ILE A 10 17.90 -48.85 -12.16
CA ILE A 10 17.15 -48.46 -10.95
C ILE A 10 17.88 -47.33 -10.24
N LEU A 11 17.85 -46.11 -10.78
CA LEU A 11 18.21 -44.89 -10.03
C LEU A 11 17.76 -43.59 -10.74
N ILE A 12 16.66 -43.64 -11.51
CA ILE A 12 16.03 -42.45 -12.11
C ILE A 12 14.51 -42.57 -11.93
N CYS A 13 14.04 -42.64 -10.68
CA CYS A 13 12.59 -42.61 -10.38
C CYS A 13 12.22 -41.92 -9.05
N LEU A 14 13.12 -41.17 -8.41
CA LEU A 14 12.87 -40.57 -7.08
C LEU A 14 13.11 -39.05 -7.00
N PHE A 15 12.95 -38.33 -8.12
CA PHE A 15 12.98 -36.86 -8.13
C PHE A 15 11.76 -36.22 -8.83
N LEU A 16 10.64 -36.94 -8.93
CA LEU A 16 9.39 -36.44 -9.53
C LEU A 16 8.21 -36.41 -8.56
N LEU A 17 8.45 -36.34 -7.25
CA LEU A 17 7.38 -36.09 -6.29
C LEU A 17 7.82 -35.04 -5.28
N TYR A 18 7.04 -33.96 -5.25
CA TYR A 18 7.09 -32.79 -4.36
C TYR A 18 8.05 -31.67 -4.76
N PRO A 19 7.56 -30.67 -5.54
CA PRO A 19 7.88 -29.31 -5.17
C PRO A 19 7.30 -29.09 -3.76
N GLN A 20 8.13 -29.25 -2.72
CA GLN A 20 7.83 -28.54 -1.49
C GLN A 20 7.99 -27.07 -1.83
N SER A 21 6.88 -26.39 -2.07
CA SER A 21 6.83 -24.95 -1.95
C SER A 21 7.31 -24.64 -0.54
N ILE A 22 8.58 -24.24 -0.41
CA ILE A 22 9.08 -23.58 0.78
C ILE A 22 8.38 -22.23 0.80
N TYR A 23 7.11 -22.22 1.23
CA TYR A 23 6.43 -21.02 1.65
C TYR A 23 7.05 -20.69 3.00
N SER A 24 8.06 -19.81 2.96
CA SER A 24 8.89 -19.48 4.12
C SER A 24 8.00 -18.91 5.23
N SER A 25 8.38 -19.12 6.49
CA SER A 25 7.70 -18.47 7.63
C SER A 25 7.65 -16.95 7.47
N SER A 26 8.66 -16.36 6.81
CA SER A 26 8.71 -14.93 6.47
C SER A 26 7.60 -14.50 5.50
N ASP A 27 7.25 -15.35 4.54
CA ASP A 27 6.23 -14.99 3.53
C ASP A 27 4.83 -14.98 4.15
N LYS A 28 4.56 -15.92 5.07
CA LYS A 28 3.31 -15.94 5.87
C LYS A 28 3.18 -14.71 6.75
N GLU A 29 4.28 -14.29 7.38
CA GLU A 29 4.32 -13.11 8.23
C GLU A 29 4.08 -11.83 7.41
N ASP A 30 4.74 -11.70 6.26
CA ASP A 30 4.56 -10.57 5.35
C ASP A 30 3.15 -10.48 4.76
N GLU A 31 2.52 -11.60 4.47
CA GLU A 31 1.12 -11.67 4.04
C GLU A 31 0.18 -11.19 5.15
N LYS A 32 0.38 -11.68 6.37
CA LYS A 32 -0.41 -11.27 7.54
C LYS A 32 -0.31 -9.76 7.80
N LEU A 33 0.89 -9.19 7.74
CA LEU A 33 1.11 -7.76 7.95
C LEU A 33 0.43 -6.91 6.87
N ARG A 34 0.46 -7.37 5.61
CA ARG A 34 -0.26 -6.71 4.51
C ARG A 34 -1.76 -6.77 4.69
N GLU A 35 -2.30 -7.90 5.13
CA GLU A 35 -3.72 -8.05 5.41
C GLU A 35 -4.17 -7.20 6.60
N GLN A 36 -3.37 -7.14 7.67
CA GLN A 36 -3.64 -6.25 8.80
C GLN A 36 -3.66 -4.78 8.36
N CYS A 37 -2.70 -4.37 7.53
CA CYS A 37 -2.68 -3.02 6.96
C CYS A 37 -3.93 -2.73 6.11
N ARG A 38 -4.40 -3.72 5.32
CA ARG A 38 -5.63 -3.62 4.54
C ARG A 38 -6.83 -3.35 5.44
N ILE A 39 -7.00 -4.16 6.49
CA ILE A 39 -8.11 -4.06 7.45
C ILE A 39 -8.08 -2.71 8.16
N GLN A 40 -6.94 -2.34 8.75
CA GLN A 40 -6.80 -1.08 9.49
C GLN A 40 -7.05 0.15 8.60
N SER A 41 -6.62 0.12 7.35
CA SER A 41 -6.87 1.22 6.41
C SER A 41 -8.35 1.36 6.09
N GLU A 42 -9.06 0.23 5.92
CA GLU A 42 -10.48 0.21 5.65
C GLU A 42 -11.29 0.70 6.87
N GLU A 43 -10.95 0.23 8.07
CA GLU A 43 -11.54 0.71 9.33
C GLU A 43 -11.31 2.21 9.50
N ARG A 44 -10.08 2.67 9.32
CA ARG A 44 -9.76 4.09 9.45
C ARG A 44 -10.52 4.96 8.45
N PHE A 45 -10.64 4.48 7.20
CA PHE A 45 -11.42 5.18 6.19
C PHE A 45 -12.88 5.31 6.62
N LYS A 46 -13.50 4.21 7.10
CA LYS A 46 -14.89 4.20 7.58
C LYS A 46 -15.10 5.10 8.80
N GLU A 47 -14.17 5.09 9.76
CA GLU A 47 -14.25 5.95 10.95
C GLU A 47 -14.16 7.43 10.61
N THR A 48 -13.29 7.78 9.66
CA THR A 48 -13.03 9.20 9.31
C THR A 48 -14.08 9.76 8.36
N TYR A 49 -14.58 8.93 7.44
CA TYR A 49 -15.38 9.39 6.28
C TYR A 49 -16.71 8.66 6.09
N GLY A 50 -16.98 7.60 6.85
CA GLY A 50 -18.19 6.78 6.70
C GLY A 50 -18.06 5.68 5.64
N ASN A 51 -19.19 5.03 5.34
CA ASN A 51 -19.23 3.84 4.47
C ASN A 51 -19.29 4.16 2.96
N GLU A 52 -19.43 5.42 2.59
CA GLU A 52 -19.61 5.83 1.20
C GLU A 52 -18.62 6.93 0.82
N ILE A 53 -18.17 6.91 -0.44
CA ILE A 53 -17.56 8.07 -1.09
C ILE A 53 -18.70 9.07 -1.32
N THR A 54 -19.05 9.83 -0.28
CA THR A 54 -20.17 10.78 -0.34
C THR A 54 -19.63 12.14 -0.82
N ILE A 55 -20.21 12.65 -1.90
CA ILE A 55 -20.16 14.09 -2.19
C ILE A 55 -21.26 14.69 -1.30
N ASN A 56 -20.88 15.48 -0.31
CA ASN A 56 -21.86 16.15 0.55
C ASN A 56 -22.63 17.23 -0.25
N GLU A 57 -23.69 17.80 0.32
CA GLU A 57 -24.51 18.85 -0.32
C GLU A 57 -23.68 20.10 -0.70
N GLU A 58 -22.55 20.31 -0.03
CA GLU A 58 -21.59 21.39 -0.29
C GLU A 58 -20.59 21.06 -1.40
N GLY A 59 -20.67 19.86 -1.97
CA GLY A 59 -19.82 19.40 -3.05
C GLY A 59 -18.46 18.86 -2.59
N SER A 60 -18.17 18.67 -1.31
CA SER A 60 -16.92 18.08 -0.82
C SER A 60 -17.07 16.60 -0.51
N GLY A 61 -16.09 15.79 -0.90
CA GLY A 61 -16.12 14.34 -0.66
C GLY A 61 -14.73 13.71 -0.64
N VAL A 62 -14.59 12.62 0.11
CA VAL A 62 -13.39 11.77 0.08
C VAL A 62 -13.56 10.77 -1.02
N ASN A 63 -12.65 10.79 -1.99
CA ASN A 63 -12.86 10.10 -3.26
C ASN A 63 -12.10 8.77 -3.34
N SER A 64 -11.02 8.61 -2.58
CA SER A 64 -10.23 7.40 -2.61
C SER A 64 -9.23 7.32 -1.46
N TYR A 65 -8.70 6.11 -1.26
CA TYR A 65 -7.52 5.88 -0.45
C TYR A 65 -6.61 4.83 -1.09
N GLN A 66 -5.30 5.05 -1.00
CA GLN A 66 -4.26 4.07 -1.32
C GLN A 66 -3.60 3.61 -0.03
N LYS A 67 -3.26 2.33 0.08
CA LYS A 67 -2.65 1.74 1.28
C LYS A 67 -1.49 0.84 0.90
N HIS A 68 -0.50 0.75 1.78
CA HIS A 68 0.64 -0.14 1.61
C HIS A 68 1.29 -0.47 2.94
N TYR A 69 1.61 -1.75 3.16
CA TYR A 69 2.50 -2.13 4.25
C TYR A 69 3.95 -2.04 3.78
N ASN A 70 4.63 -1.02 4.29
CA ASN A 70 6.03 -0.73 4.03
C ASN A 70 6.93 -1.65 4.85
N LYS A 71 7.56 -2.62 4.20
CA LYS A 71 8.42 -3.62 4.86
C LYS A 71 9.69 -3.00 5.41
N LYS A 72 10.25 -2.01 4.73
CA LYS A 72 11.51 -1.38 5.13
C LYS A 72 11.36 -0.56 6.42
N LEU A 73 10.24 0.12 6.56
CA LEU A 73 9.87 0.96 7.70
C LEU A 73 9.01 0.20 8.72
N LYS A 74 8.55 -1.01 8.37
CA LYS A 74 7.67 -1.87 9.17
C LYS A 74 6.38 -1.16 9.60
N LYS A 75 5.73 -0.48 8.66
CA LYS A 75 4.56 0.37 8.92
C LYS A 75 3.51 0.26 7.82
N CYS A 76 2.25 0.36 8.19
CA CYS A 76 1.14 0.58 7.29
C CYS A 76 0.99 2.07 6.98
N PHE A 77 1.18 2.44 5.71
CA PHE A 77 0.94 3.78 5.21
C PHE A 77 -0.35 3.83 4.39
N VAL A 78 -1.04 4.97 4.50
CA VAL A 78 -2.24 5.27 3.73
C VAL A 78 -2.15 6.68 3.17
N VAL A 79 -2.63 6.88 1.95
CA VAL A 79 -2.92 8.19 1.39
C VAL A 79 -4.42 8.34 1.23
N PHE A 80 -5.02 9.28 1.96
CA PHE A 80 -6.40 9.70 1.74
C PHE A 80 -6.43 10.84 0.72
N THR A 81 -7.33 10.75 -0.26
CA THR A 81 -7.53 11.81 -1.26
C THR A 81 -8.95 12.36 -1.17
N THR A 82 -9.05 13.66 -0.93
CA THR A 82 -10.33 14.39 -0.89
C THR A 82 -10.37 15.40 -2.02
N ASN A 83 -11.56 15.63 -2.57
CA ASN A 83 -11.79 16.68 -3.55
C ASN A 83 -12.97 17.53 -3.10
N ASP A 84 -12.79 18.84 -3.19
CA ASP A 84 -13.88 19.80 -3.15
C ASP A 84 -14.37 20.00 -4.57
N PHE A 85 -15.67 19.86 -4.79
CA PHE A 85 -16.34 20.07 -6.07
C PHE A 85 -17.16 21.36 -6.04
N THR A 86 -17.23 22.04 -7.18
CA THR A 86 -18.19 23.13 -7.40
C THR A 86 -18.70 23.01 -8.83
N GLN A 87 -20.02 22.96 -9.00
CA GLN A 87 -20.66 22.73 -10.30
C GLN A 87 -20.09 21.47 -11.00
N ASN A 88 -19.95 20.37 -10.25
CA ASN A 88 -19.40 19.09 -10.72
C ASN A 88 -17.95 19.14 -11.24
N LYS A 89 -17.18 20.18 -10.90
CA LYS A 89 -15.75 20.29 -11.22
C LYS A 89 -14.93 20.29 -9.95
N ILE A 90 -13.84 19.53 -9.95
CA ILE A 90 -12.85 19.56 -8.86
C ILE A 90 -12.27 20.96 -8.76
N LYS A 91 -12.44 21.59 -7.61
CA LYS A 91 -11.89 22.90 -7.27
C LYS A 91 -10.65 22.79 -6.42
N ARG A 92 -10.57 21.81 -5.54
CA ARG A 92 -9.40 21.56 -4.71
C ARG A 92 -9.24 20.06 -4.54
N THR A 93 -8.00 19.60 -4.57
CA THR A 93 -7.62 18.25 -4.19
C THR A 93 -6.75 18.36 -2.96
N GLN A 94 -7.02 17.53 -1.96
CA GLN A 94 -6.12 17.36 -0.82
C GLN A 94 -5.69 15.90 -0.73
N LYS A 95 -4.41 15.68 -0.41
CA LYS A 95 -3.87 14.33 -0.15
C LYS A 95 -3.17 14.34 1.21
N PHE A 96 -3.39 13.30 2.00
CA PHE A 96 -2.77 13.14 3.31
C PHE A 96 -2.06 11.79 3.41
N LEU A 97 -0.74 11.80 3.59
CA LEU A 97 0.03 10.59 3.87
C LEU A 97 0.06 10.36 5.39
N PHE A 98 -0.48 9.25 5.85
CA PHE A 98 -0.51 8.84 7.25
C PHE A 98 0.16 7.49 7.45
N SER A 99 0.77 7.28 8.63
CA SER A 99 1.02 5.94 9.15
C SER A 99 -0.06 5.58 10.16
N LEU A 100 -0.62 4.39 10.02
CA LEU A 100 -1.67 3.89 10.92
C LEU A 100 -1.08 3.36 12.24
N ASP A 101 0.17 2.89 12.23
CA ASP A 101 0.84 2.32 13.41
C ASP A 101 1.11 3.36 14.49
N ASP A 102 1.50 4.59 14.09
CA ASP A 102 1.84 5.68 15.00
C ASP A 102 0.84 6.86 14.95
N ASN A 103 -0.24 6.71 14.17
CA ASN A 103 -1.26 7.74 13.95
C ASN A 103 -0.66 9.12 13.61
N LYS A 104 0.36 9.14 12.76
CA LYS A 104 1.09 10.36 12.42
C LYS A 104 0.94 10.71 10.95
N GLU A 105 0.77 12.00 10.67
CA GLU A 105 0.84 12.56 9.33
C GLU A 105 2.31 12.70 8.90
N TYR A 106 2.64 12.11 7.76
CA TYR A 106 3.95 12.18 7.10
C TYR A 106 3.93 13.15 5.93
N GLY A 107 2.77 13.56 5.44
CA GLY A 107 2.70 14.62 4.46
C GLY A 107 1.29 15.11 4.18
N PHE A 108 1.25 16.29 3.58
CA PHE A 108 0.04 16.92 3.08
C PHE A 108 0.29 17.61 1.73
N PHE A 109 -0.67 17.48 0.82
CA PHE A 109 -0.74 18.18 -0.47
C PHE A 109 -2.10 18.86 -0.65
N GLN A 110 -2.08 20.05 -1.23
CA GLN A 110 -3.26 20.81 -1.64
C GLN A 110 -3.00 21.55 -2.96
N SER A 111 -3.78 21.25 -4.00
CA SER A 111 -3.57 21.79 -5.36
C SER A 111 -3.98 23.26 -5.52
N ASN A 112 -5.12 23.67 -4.98
CA ASN A 112 -5.76 24.97 -5.24
C ASN A 112 -6.13 25.74 -3.96
N GLY A 113 -6.20 27.08 -4.08
CA GLY A 113 -6.28 28.01 -2.95
C GLY A 113 -4.88 28.42 -2.52
N THR A 114 -4.57 28.29 -1.22
CA THR A 114 -3.17 28.36 -0.76
C THR A 114 -2.51 27.02 -1.08
N PHE A 115 -1.74 26.96 -2.16
CA PHE A 115 -0.97 25.78 -2.50
C PHE A 115 -0.07 25.41 -1.31
N PHE A 116 -0.15 24.16 -0.87
CA PHE A 116 0.68 23.62 0.18
C PHE A 116 1.06 22.19 -0.17
N CYS A 117 2.36 21.88 -0.11
CA CYS A 117 2.85 20.56 -0.41
C CYS A 117 4.09 20.27 0.40
N LYS A 118 4.02 19.24 1.23
CA LYS A 118 5.13 18.84 2.10
C LYS A 118 5.04 17.37 2.46
N VAL A 119 6.14 16.64 2.27
CA VAL A 119 6.35 15.29 2.81
C VAL A 119 7.50 15.36 3.81
N MET A 120 7.18 15.12 5.08
CA MET A 120 8.08 15.18 6.23
C MET A 120 8.77 16.54 6.38
N LYS A 121 10.00 16.68 5.88
CA LYS A 121 10.77 17.94 5.91
C LYS A 121 10.96 18.54 4.51
N ARG A 122 10.51 17.86 3.46
CA ARG A 122 10.68 18.27 2.07
C ARG A 122 9.42 18.97 1.59
N LYS A 123 9.58 20.19 1.09
CA LYS A 123 8.51 20.88 0.35
C LYS A 123 8.49 20.37 -1.09
N CYS A 124 7.32 20.37 -1.69
CA CYS A 124 7.10 20.07 -3.11
C CYS A 124 6.36 21.23 -3.78
N LYS A 125 6.36 21.27 -5.10
CA LYS A 125 5.80 22.36 -5.92
C LYS A 125 4.68 21.93 -6.85
N SER A 126 4.44 20.63 -6.96
CA SER A 126 3.39 20.05 -7.80
C SER A 126 2.87 18.76 -7.19
N GLU A 127 1.77 18.27 -7.76
CA GLU A 127 1.23 16.94 -7.45
C GLU A 127 2.20 15.82 -7.88
N ASP A 128 2.85 15.97 -9.03
CA ASP A 128 3.85 15.01 -9.50
C ASP A 128 5.03 14.90 -8.53
N GLU A 129 5.50 16.04 -8.00
CA GLU A 129 6.55 16.03 -6.97
C GLU A 129 6.07 15.39 -5.67
N TRP A 130 4.80 15.60 -5.29
CA TRP A 130 4.18 14.92 -4.17
C TRP A 130 4.19 13.40 -4.38
N ASP A 131 3.72 12.92 -5.53
CA ASP A 131 3.63 11.50 -5.86
C ASP A 131 5.03 10.83 -5.83
N LEU A 132 6.06 11.52 -6.34
CA LEU A 132 7.45 11.06 -6.24
C LEU A 132 7.97 10.98 -4.80
N LEU A 133 7.59 11.93 -3.94
CA LEU A 133 8.03 11.96 -2.55
C LEU A 133 7.31 10.93 -1.67
N VAL A 134 6.06 10.56 -1.97
CA VAL A 134 5.32 9.54 -1.23
C VAL A 134 5.62 8.12 -1.69
N LYS A 135 6.14 7.94 -2.92
CA LYS A 135 6.47 6.63 -3.49
C LYS A 135 7.27 5.69 -2.57
N PRO A 136 8.33 6.15 -1.85
CA PRO A 136 9.09 5.30 -0.91
C PRO A 136 8.29 4.83 0.31
N TYR A 137 7.06 5.30 0.51
CA TYR A 137 6.15 4.87 1.56
C TYR A 137 5.10 3.87 1.06
N LEU A 138 4.86 3.82 -0.26
CA LEU A 138 3.74 3.10 -0.86
C LEU A 138 4.13 1.95 -1.80
N GLU A 139 5.41 1.78 -2.11
CA GLU A 139 5.86 0.86 -3.16
C GLU A 139 7.22 0.16 -2.90
N GLU A 140 7.80 0.18 -1.69
CA GLU A 140 9.24 -0.15 -1.58
C GLU A 140 9.72 -1.54 -2.02
#